data_AF-A0A560LZF0-F1
#
_entry.id   AF-A0A560LZF0-F1
#
_cell.length_a   1.000
_cell.length_b   1.000
_cell.length_c   1.000
_cell.angle_alpha   90.00
_cell.angle_beta   90.00
_cell.angle_gamma   90.00
#
_symmetry.space_group_name_H-M   'P 1'
#
loop_
_entity.id
_entity.type
_entity.pdbx_description
1 polymer ?
#
loop_
_entity_poly.entity_id
_entity_poly.type
_entity_poly.pdbx_seq_one_letter_code
_entity_poly.pdbx_strand_id
1 'polypeptide(L)'
;MARSHHSVEFEELRLKTGLTRAETANLLGVTERTVVRYEGGESRPSPIAIKWLQDYLARLPEKRQKPAAFRFVDLFAGISL
;
A
#
# COMPACT_ATOMS: atom_id res chain seq x y z
N MET A 1 -12.49 -9.50 14.40
CA MET A 1 -12.84 -8.08 14.14
C MET A 1 -13.32 -7.98 12.71
N ALA A 2 -14.49 -7.41 12.47
CA ALA A 2 -15.02 -7.24 11.12
C ALA A 2 -14.26 -6.10 10.42
N ARG A 3 -13.88 -6.28 9.14
CA ARG A 3 -13.30 -5.19 8.36
C ARG A 3 -14.30 -4.04 8.25
N SER A 4 -13.81 -2.81 8.38
CA SER A 4 -14.61 -1.59 8.27
C SER A 4 -14.76 -1.17 6.80
N HIS A 5 -15.79 -0.40 6.44
CA HIS A 5 -15.92 0.12 5.07
C HIS A 5 -14.67 0.88 4.61
N HIS A 6 -14.08 1.70 5.50
CA HIS A 6 -12.85 2.46 5.23
C HIS A 6 -11.61 1.58 5.01
N SER A 7 -11.55 0.39 5.63
CA SER A 7 -10.41 -0.51 5.44
C SER A 7 -10.46 -1.18 4.07
N VAL A 8 -11.67 -1.52 3.60
CA VAL A 8 -11.90 -2.06 2.26
C VAL A 8 -11.60 -1.01 1.19
N GLU A 9 -12.10 0.22 1.37
CA GLU A 9 -11.84 1.34 0.44
C GLU A 9 -10.34 1.63 0.29
N PHE A 10 -9.60 1.64 1.40
CA PHE A 10 -8.15 1.87 1.38
C PHE A 10 -7.40 0.74 0.67
N GLU A 11 -7.76 -0.52 0.96
CA GLU A 11 -7.17 -1.69 0.30
C GLU A 11 -7.40 -1.67 -1.21
N GLU A 12 -8.63 -1.37 -1.65
CA GLU A 12 -8.97 -1.26 -3.07
C GLU A 12 -8.19 -0.16 -3.78
N LEU A 13 -8.10 1.03 -3.19
CA LEU A 13 -7.32 2.14 -3.74
C LEU A 13 -5.85 1.76 -3.90
N ARG A 14 -5.26 1.14 -2.86
CA ARG A 14 -3.89 0.64 -2.91
C ARG A 14 -3.72 -0.39 -4.02
N LEU A 15 -4.60 -1.38 -4.12
CA LEU A 15 -4.51 -2.41 -5.16
C LEU A 15 -4.57 -1.83 -6.58
N LYS A 16 -5.40 -0.81 -6.81
CA LYS A 16 -5.46 -0.09 -8.10
C LYS A 16 -4.15 0.63 -8.44
N THR A 17 -3.39 1.06 -7.43
CA THR A 17 -2.09 1.72 -7.65
C THR A 17 -0.99 0.76 -8.09
N GLY A 18 -1.17 -0.55 -7.85
CA GLY A 18 -0.15 -1.57 -8.06
C GLY A 18 1.01 -1.52 -7.05
N LEU A 19 0.95 -0.66 -6.05
CA LEU A 19 1.98 -0.53 -5.02
C LEU A 19 1.90 -1.67 -3.99
N THR A 20 3.08 -2.13 -3.56
CA THR A 20 3.21 -2.98 -2.38
C THR A 20 2.88 -2.21 -1.10
N ARG A 21 2.68 -2.92 0.03
CA ARG A 21 2.44 -2.26 1.33
C ARG A 21 3.62 -1.39 1.76
N ALA A 22 4.85 -1.83 1.50
CA ALA A 22 6.06 -1.08 1.78
C ALA A 22 6.17 0.20 0.92
N GLU A 23 5.92 0.11 -0.38
CA GLU A 23 5.91 1.30 -1.27
C GLU A 23 4.79 2.27 -0.90
N THR A 24 3.61 1.74 -0.53
CA THR A 24 2.49 2.52 -0.02
C THR A 24 2.88 3.23 1.27
N ALA A 25 3.56 2.54 2.19
CA ALA A 25 4.03 3.13 3.43
C ALA A 25 5.00 4.30 3.17
N ASN A 26 5.95 4.12 2.25
CA ASN A 26 6.88 5.17 1.82
C ASN A 26 6.15 6.35 1.18
N LEU A 27 5.18 6.08 0.29
CA LEU A 27 4.35 7.12 -0.32
C LEU A 27 3.61 7.92 0.74
N LEU A 28 3.01 7.25 1.72
CA LEU A 28 2.19 7.87 2.75
C LEU A 28 2.99 8.48 3.91
N GLY A 29 4.31 8.26 3.97
CA GLY A 29 5.15 8.67 5.09
C GLY A 29 4.83 7.94 6.40
N VAL A 30 4.36 6.70 6.32
CA VAL A 30 4.02 5.85 7.49
C VAL A 30 4.82 4.54 7.47
N THR A 31 4.64 3.70 8.49
CA THR A 31 5.23 2.35 8.50
C THR A 31 4.35 1.35 7.76
N GLU A 32 4.95 0.27 7.25
CA GLU A 32 4.20 -0.83 6.63
C GLU A 32 3.17 -1.45 7.59
N ARG A 33 3.50 -1.51 8.89
CA ARG A 33 2.57 -1.96 9.93
C ARG A 33 1.32 -1.09 10.01
N THR A 34 1.45 0.23 9.78
CA THR A 34 0.31 1.15 9.72
C THR A 34 -0.58 0.83 8.51
N VAL A 35 -0.01 0.51 7.36
CA VAL A 35 -0.74 0.10 6.15
C VAL A 35 -1.53 -1.20 6.41
N VAL A 36 -0.91 -2.19 7.06
CA VAL A 36 -1.60 -3.45 7.45
C VAL A 36 -2.77 -3.17 8.41
N ARG A 37 -2.59 -2.28 9.38
CA ARG A 37 -3.67 -1.87 10.30
C ARG A 37 -4.84 -1.19 9.59
N TYR A 38 -4.55 -0.36 8.60
CA TYR A 38 -5.56 0.28 7.77
C TYR A 38 -6.36 -0.73 6.97
N GLU A 39 -5.71 -1.71 6.33
CA GLU A 39 -6.39 -2.78 5.58
C GLU A 39 -7.16 -3.75 6.50
N GLY A 40 -6.65 -4.01 7.70
CA GLY A 40 -7.26 -4.90 8.68
C GLY A 40 -8.40 -4.26 9.48
N GLY A 41 -8.59 -2.94 9.38
CA GLY A 41 -9.59 -2.20 10.17
C GLY A 41 -9.22 -2.02 11.65
N GLU A 42 -7.96 -2.28 12.02
CA GLU A 42 -7.43 -1.98 13.37
C GLU A 42 -7.26 -0.48 13.60
N SER A 43 -7.10 0.29 12.53
CA SER A 43 -7.00 1.75 12.58
C SER A 43 -7.69 2.36 11.37
N ARG A 44 -8.27 3.55 11.54
CA ARG A 44 -8.93 4.27 10.44
C ARG A 44 -7.87 4.96 9.59
N PRO A 45 -7.84 4.74 8.26
CA PRO A 45 -6.97 5.49 7.36
C PRO A 45 -7.22 6.99 7.50
N SER A 46 -6.14 7.77 7.55
CA SER A 46 -6.27 9.24 7.54
C SER A 46 -6.85 9.71 6.20
N PRO A 47 -7.69 10.75 6.15
CA PRO A 47 -8.18 11.32 4.90
C PRO A 47 -7.04 11.73 3.95
N ILE A 48 -5.89 12.14 4.50
CA ILE A 48 -4.73 12.48 3.69
C ILE A 48 -4.14 11.26 2.99
N ALA A 49 -4.16 10.09 3.64
CA ALA A 49 -3.64 8.87 3.06
C ALA A 49 -4.46 8.42 1.85
N ILE A 50 -5.78 8.53 1.96
CA ILE A 50 -6.70 8.30 0.84
C ILE A 50 -6.43 9.28 -0.29
N LYS A 51 -6.28 10.56 0.01
CA LYS A 51 -5.99 11.61 -0.99
C LYS A 51 -4.68 11.35 -1.73
N TRP A 52 -3.64 10.90 -1.04
CA TRP A 52 -2.35 10.59 -1.68
C TRP A 52 -2.45 9.40 -2.62
N LEU A 53 -3.18 8.33 -2.25
CA LEU A 53 -3.42 7.20 -3.14
C LEU A 53 -4.22 7.62 -4.38
N GLN A 54 -5.24 8.48 -4.22
CA GLN A 54 -6.03 9.01 -5.33
C GLN A 54 -5.20 9.90 -6.27
N ASP A 55 -4.39 10.80 -5.73
CA ASP A 55 -3.50 11.67 -6.51
C ASP A 55 -2.42 10.84 -7.24
N TYR A 56 -1.90 9.79 -6.59
CA TYR A 56 -1.01 8.84 -7.25
C TYR A 56 -1.69 8.12 -8.42
N LEU A 57 -2.91 7.61 -8.23
CA LEU A 57 -3.72 7.00 -9.29
C LEU A 57 -3.97 7.95 -10.46
N ALA A 58 -4.31 9.21 -10.18
CA ALA A 58 -4.57 10.22 -11.19
C ALA A 58 -3.33 10.54 -12.05
N ARG A 59 -2.13 10.36 -11.50
CA ARG A 59 -0.85 10.59 -12.18
C ARG A 59 -0.30 9.36 -12.91
N LEU A 60 -0.88 8.18 -12.70
CA LEU A 60 -0.45 6.98 -13.41
C LEU A 60 -0.81 7.10 -14.90
N PRO A 61 0.16 6.95 -15.82
CA PRO A 61 -0.16 6.83 -17.23
C PRO A 61 -0.97 5.54 -17.44
N GLU A 62 -2.07 5.62 -18.21
CA GLU A 62 -3.05 4.52 -18.45
C GLU A 62 -2.41 3.15 -18.76
N LYS A 63 -1.17 3.12 -19.26
CA LYS A 63 -0.45 1.90 -19.68
C LYS A 63 0.22 1.09 -18.56
N ARG A 64 0.15 1.49 -17.28
CA ARG A 64 0.85 0.79 -16.18
C ARG A 64 -0.05 -0.03 -15.26
N GLN A 65 -1.18 -0.51 -15.77
CA GLN A 65 -1.88 -1.66 -15.19
C GLN A 65 -1.13 -2.96 -15.54
N LYS A 66 0.10 -3.14 -15.07
CA LYS A 66 0.69 -4.47 -14.99
C LYS A 66 0.58 -4.91 -13.53
N PRO A 67 0.02 -6.09 -13.23
CA PRO A 67 0.13 -6.63 -11.89
C PRO A 67 1.62 -6.73 -11.62
N ALA A 68 2.11 -5.98 -10.63
CA ALA A 68 3.46 -6.10 -10.15
C ALA A 68 3.59 -7.53 -9.62
N ALA A 69 4.03 -8.42 -10.50
CA ALA A 69 4.50 -9.74 -10.15
C ALA A 69 5.61 -9.51 -9.12
N PHE A 70 5.27 -9.73 -7.86
CA PHE A 70 6.18 -9.77 -6.74
C PHE A 70 7.40 -10.61 -7.14
N ARG A 71 8.52 -9.97 -7.46
CA ARG A 71 9.83 -10.59 -7.23
C ARG A 71 10.23 -10.15 -5.84
N PHE A 72 9.89 -11.00 -4.87
CA PHE A 72 10.65 -11.08 -3.63
C PHE A 72 12.12 -11.25 -4.03
N VAL A 73 12.90 -10.17 -4.00
CA VAL A 73 14.34 -10.31 -3.84
C VAL A 73 14.52 -10.51 -2.35
N ASP A 74 14.47 -11.78 -1.97
CA ASP A 74 14.91 -12.23 -0.67
C ASP A 74 16.41 -11.92 -0.62
N LEU A 75 16.74 -10.80 0.01
CA LEU A 75 18.10 -10.40 0.33
C LEU A 75 18.53 -11.31 1.48
N PHE A 76 18.69 -12.61 1.19
CA PHE A 76 19.36 -13.52 2.10
C PHE A 76 20.74 -12.93 2.37
N ALA A 77 20.83 -12.30 3.52
CA ALA A 77 21.83 -12.65 4.49
C ALA A 77 23.26 -12.56 3.95
N GLY A 78 23.68 -11.32 3.65
CA GLY A 78 25.04 -10.92 3.97
C GLY A 78 25.22 -10.95 5.49
N ILE A 79 25.35 -12.14 6.08
CA ILE A 79 26.01 -12.31 7.38
C ILE A 79 27.50 -12.34 7.04
N SER A 80 28.12 -11.17 7.10
CA SER A 80 29.56 -11.07 7.15
C SER A 80 30.05 -11.69 8.46
N LEU A 81 30.66 -12.87 8.37
CA LEU A 81 31.98 -13.30 8.90
C LEU A 81 31.98 -14.83 9.14
#